data_AF-A0A5J4NF92-F1
#
_entry.id   AF-A0A5J4NF92-F1
#
_cell.length_a   1.000
_cell.length_b   1.000
_cell.length_c   1.000
_cell.angle_alpha   90.00
_cell.angle_beta   90.00
_cell.angle_gamma   90.00
#
_symmetry.space_group_name_H-M   'P 1'
#
loop_
_entity.id
_entity.type
_entity.pdbx_description
1 polymer ?
#
loop_
_entity_poly.entity_id
_entity_poly.type
_entity_poly.pdbx_seq_one_letter_code
_entity_poly.pdbx_strand_id
1 'polypeptide(L)'
;MWVKENCFFIFLVFLMTRYRWLELLIYVVIGICPAGTLVYMHEWAGVHLLMLGGLTYVLGVVFFKLDGRVPMAHAIWHCFVFIGAYLHFCAVDGFLLVG
;
A
#
# COMPACT_ATOMS: atom_id res chain seq x y z
N MET A 1 -8.05 -23.22 -14.98
CA MET A 1 -7.37 -21.94 -14.73
C MET A 1 -7.44 -21.59 -13.24
N TRP A 2 -8.65 -21.43 -12.69
CA TRP A 2 -8.91 -21.14 -11.27
C TRP A 2 -8.21 -22.02 -10.22
N VAL A 3 -8.07 -23.34 -10.45
CA VAL A 3 -7.48 -24.25 -9.44
C VAL A 3 -5.99 -23.97 -9.18
N LYS A 4 -5.23 -23.56 -10.20
CA LYS A 4 -3.79 -23.28 -10.05
C LYS A 4 -3.53 -21.97 -9.29
N GLU A 5 -4.34 -20.96 -9.57
CA GLU A 5 -4.28 -19.64 -8.94
C GLU A 5 -4.58 -19.73 -7.43
N ASN A 6 -5.63 -20.48 -7.07
CA ASN A 6 -6.01 -20.68 -5.67
C ASN A 6 -4.98 -21.52 -4.91
N CYS A 7 -4.37 -22.51 -5.55
CA CYS A 7 -3.36 -23.35 -4.92
C CYS A 7 -2.06 -22.57 -4.64
N PHE A 8 -1.66 -21.69 -5.56
CA PHE A 8 -0.53 -20.77 -5.37
C PHE A 8 -0.77 -19.79 -4.22
N PHE A 9 -1.99 -19.24 -4.11
CA PHE A 9 -2.36 -18.34 -3.02
C PHE A 9 -2.30 -19.02 -1.63
N ILE A 10 -2.87 -20.22 -1.52
CA ILE A 10 -2.86 -21.00 -0.25
C ILE A 10 -1.42 -21.39 0.13
N PHE A 11 -0.59 -21.76 -0.86
CA PHE A 11 0.81 -22.08 -0.64
C PHE A 11 1.63 -20.88 -0.17
N LEU A 12 1.40 -19.69 -0.75
CA LEU A 12 2.01 -18.43 -0.31
C LEU A 12 1.62 -18.08 1.13
N VAL A 13 0.34 -18.19 1.48
CA VAL A 13 -0.14 -17.94 2.85
C VAL A 13 0.54 -18.89 3.82
N PHE A 14 0.66 -20.19 3.50
CA PHE A 14 1.34 -21.17 4.34
C PHE A 14 2.84 -20.86 4.54
N LEU A 15 3.51 -20.39 3.49
CA LEU A 15 4.92 -19.96 3.57
C LEU A 15 5.10 -18.72 4.46
N MET A 16 4.16 -17.76 4.41
CA MET A 16 4.18 -16.58 5.26
C MET A 16 4.01 -16.92 6.74
N THR A 17 3.08 -17.83 7.09
CA THR A 17 2.90 -18.23 8.51
C THR A 17 4.13 -18.95 9.06
N ARG A 18 4.85 -19.68 8.21
CA ARG A 18 5.99 -20.49 8.61
C ARG A 18 7.27 -19.66 8.76
N TYR A 19 7.46 -18.65 7.92
CA TYR A 19 8.70 -17.87 7.80
C TYR A 19 8.45 -16.36 7.95
N ARG A 20 8.52 -15.89 9.19
CA ARG A 20 8.34 -14.48 9.59
C ARG A 20 9.28 -13.48 8.89
N TRP A 21 10.43 -13.93 8.38
CA TRP A 21 11.33 -13.09 7.57
C TRP A 21 10.85 -12.92 6.13
N LEU A 22 10.25 -13.94 5.52
CA LEU A 22 9.65 -13.88 4.19
C LEU A 22 8.38 -13.03 4.19
N GLU A 23 7.61 -13.08 5.28
CA GLU A 23 6.48 -12.19 5.53
C GLU A 23 6.89 -10.71 5.42
N LEU A 24 7.96 -10.31 6.13
CA LEU A 24 8.50 -8.94 6.07
C LEU A 24 8.98 -8.57 4.66
N LEU A 25 9.67 -9.49 3.97
CA LEU A 25 10.20 -9.25 2.63
C LEU A 25 9.07 -9.03 1.62
N ILE A 26 8.02 -9.86 1.67
CA ILE A 26 6.86 -9.73 0.77
C ILE A 26 6.06 -8.46 1.11
N TYR A 27 5.89 -8.11 2.38
CA TYR A 27 5.24 -6.86 2.78
C TYR A 27 5.97 -5.63 2.23
N VAL A 28 7.29 -5.62 2.33
CA VAL A 28 8.14 -4.53 1.81
C VAL A 28 8.09 -4.48 0.28
N VAL A 29 8.16 -5.62 -0.40
CA VAL A 29 8.07 -5.69 -1.86
C VAL A 29 6.71 -5.18 -2.36
N ILE A 30 5.60 -5.60 -1.74
CA ILE A 30 4.26 -5.11 -2.07
C ILE A 30 4.14 -3.61 -1.78
N GLY A 31 4.76 -3.11 -0.71
CA GLY A 31 4.75 -1.67 -0.37
C GLY A 31 5.60 -0.80 -1.30
N ILE A 32 6.68 -1.33 -1.88
CA ILE A 32 7.58 -0.61 -2.80
C ILE A 32 7.11 -0.72 -4.25
N CYS A 33 6.38 -1.78 -4.62
CA CYS A 33 5.92 -1.99 -5.99
C CYS A 33 5.14 -0.79 -6.58
N PRO A 34 4.23 -0.12 -5.85
CA PRO A 34 3.56 1.09 -6.31
C PRO A 34 4.52 2.26 -6.55
N ALA A 35 5.61 2.37 -5.79
CA ALA A 35 6.58 3.46 -5.95
C ALA A 35 7.34 3.38 -7.29
N GLY A 36 7.43 2.19 -7.91
CA GLY A 36 8.00 2.03 -9.26
C GLY A 36 7.23 2.77 -10.36
N THR A 37 5.94 3.05 -10.15
CA THR A 37 5.11 3.82 -11.10
C THR A 37 5.59 5.26 -11.28
N LEU A 38 6.33 5.82 -10.30
CA LEU A 38 6.93 7.16 -10.38
C LEU A 38 7.92 7.31 -11.52
N VAL A 39 8.63 6.24 -11.88
CA VAL A 39 9.65 6.28 -12.95
C VAL A 39 9.03 6.46 -14.33
N TYR A 40 7.75 6.09 -14.46
CA TYR A 40 7.00 6.16 -15.72
C TYR A 40 6.07 7.38 -15.81
N MET A 41 5.97 8.19 -14.75
CA MET A 41 5.17 9.42 -14.77
C MET A 41 5.98 10.58 -15.37
N HIS A 42 5.55 11.04 -16.56
CA HIS A 42 6.17 12.17 -17.26
C HIS A 42 5.57 13.53 -16.84
N GLU A 43 4.40 13.53 -16.20
CA GLU A 43 3.73 14.74 -15.71
C GLU A 43 3.98 15.00 -14.22
N TRP A 44 4.48 16.19 -13.92
CA TRP A 44 4.76 16.67 -12.56
C TRP A 44 3.51 16.76 -11.67
N ALA A 45 2.32 16.88 -12.26
CA ALA A 45 1.06 16.92 -11.52
C ALA A 45 0.72 15.57 -10.85
N GLY A 46 1.07 14.43 -11.46
CA GLY A 46 0.88 13.10 -10.88
C GLY A 46 1.81 12.83 -9.70
N VAL A 47 3.02 13.38 -9.75
CA VAL A 47 4.01 13.28 -8.66
C VAL A 47 3.50 13.96 -7.39
N HIS A 48 2.78 15.08 -7.50
CA HIS A 48 2.20 15.76 -6.34
C HIS A 48 1.11 14.93 -5.65
N LEU A 49 0.20 14.29 -6.41
CA LEU A 49 -0.82 13.40 -5.83
C LEU A 49 -0.17 12.19 -5.13
N LEU A 50 0.87 11.62 -5.74
CA LEU A 50 1.57 10.48 -5.16
C LEU A 50 2.35 10.86 -3.90
N MET A 51 3.01 12.02 -3.88
CA MET A 51 3.62 12.56 -2.66
C MET A 51 2.59 12.78 -1.55
N LEU A 52 1.40 13.28 -1.88
CA LEU A 52 0.31 13.48 -0.93
C LEU A 52 -0.24 12.14 -0.39
N GLY A 53 -0.32 11.13 -1.25
CA GLY A 53 -0.61 9.74 -0.86
C GLY A 53 0.46 9.13 0.04
N GLY A 54 1.74 9.37 -0.23
CA GLY A 54 2.86 8.95 0.61
C GLY A 54 2.86 9.65 1.98
N LEU A 55 2.57 10.95 2.01
CA LEU A 55 2.50 11.74 3.24
C LEU A 55 1.36 11.27 4.15
N THR A 56 0.19 10.98 3.57
CA THR A 56 -0.95 10.40 4.32
C THR A 56 -0.61 9.01 4.87
N TYR A 57 0.20 8.21 4.16
CA TYR A 57 0.70 6.93 4.65
C TYR A 57 1.64 7.09 5.85
N VAL A 58 2.60 8.01 5.79
CA VAL A 58 3.53 8.30 6.90
C VAL A 58 2.77 8.80 8.13
N LEU A 59 1.79 9.69 7.94
CA LEU A 59 0.90 10.15 9.02
C LEU A 59 0.10 8.98 9.62
N GLY A 60 -0.43 8.09 8.79
CA GLY A 60 -1.08 6.86 9.23
C GLY A 60 -0.17 6.00 10.12
N VAL A 61 1.08 5.77 9.72
CA VAL A 61 2.05 4.95 10.50
C VAL A 61 2.29 5.53 11.90
N VAL A 62 2.24 6.86 12.07
CA VAL A 62 2.33 7.48 13.41
C VAL A 62 1.14 7.08 14.27
N PHE A 63 -0.09 7.11 13.73
CA PHE A 63 -1.29 6.68 14.44
C PHE A 63 -1.32 5.16 14.70
N PHE A 64 -0.78 4.35 13.77
CA PHE A 64 -0.59 2.92 13.97
C PHE A 64 0.32 2.62 15.17
N LYS A 65 1.42 3.38 15.33
CA LYS A 65 2.33 3.20 16.46
C LYS A 65 1.75 3.71 17.79
N LEU A 66 0.75 4.58 17.72
CA LEU A 66 -0.04 5.04 18.86
C LEU A 66 -1.19 4.09 19.21
N ASP A 67 -1.41 3.05 18.40
CA ASP A 67 -2.39 2.02 18.66
C ASP A 67 -2.05 1.27 19.95
N GLY A 68 -2.99 1.26 20.90
CA GLY A 68 -2.79 0.79 22.27
C GLY A 68 -2.50 1.88 23.32
N ARG A 69 -2.19 3.13 22.92
CA ARG A 69 -2.14 4.29 23.83
C ARG A 69 -3.35 5.20 23.76
N VAL A 70 -3.93 5.34 22.57
CA VAL A 70 -5.11 6.19 22.33
C VAL A 70 -6.28 5.29 21.94
N PRO A 71 -7.43 5.36 22.64
CA PRO A 71 -8.62 4.62 22.24
C PRO A 71 -9.02 5.06 20.81
N MET A 72 -9.36 4.10 19.94
CA MET A 72 -9.73 4.32 18.55
C MET A 72 -8.59 4.68 17.56
N ALA A 73 -7.32 4.66 17.98
CA ALA A 73 -6.18 4.93 17.09
C ALA A 73 -6.11 3.98 15.89
N HIS A 74 -6.44 2.70 16.07
CA HIS A 74 -6.55 1.74 14.97
C HIS A 74 -7.53 2.17 13.87
N ALA A 75 -8.69 2.71 14.25
CA ALA A 75 -9.71 3.13 13.28
C ALA A 75 -9.26 4.40 12.53
N ILE A 76 -8.62 5.34 13.24
CA ILE A 76 -8.03 6.53 12.63
C ILE A 76 -6.94 6.12 11.62
N TRP A 77 -6.11 5.15 11.98
CA TRP A 77 -5.13 4.58 11.06
C TRP A 77 -5.77 4.02 9.78
N HIS A 78 -6.85 3.23 9.89
CA HIS A 78 -7.57 2.72 8.72
C HIS A 78 -8.11 3.84 7.82
N CYS A 79 -8.62 4.94 8.39
CA CYS A 79 -9.05 6.10 7.61
C CYS A 79 -7.89 6.71 6.81
N PHE A 80 -6.70 6.86 7.41
CA PHE A 80 -5.52 7.36 6.71
C PHE A 80 -5.04 6.40 5.60
N VAL A 81 -5.06 5.09 5.85
CA VAL A 81 -4.73 4.07 4.85
C VAL A 81 -5.70 4.14 3.67
N PHE A 82 -6.99 4.32 3.93
CA PHE A 82 -8.01 4.43 2.90
C PHE A 82 -7.86 5.69 2.05
N ILE A 83 -7.60 6.84 2.68
CA ILE A 83 -7.34 8.11 1.99
C ILE A 83 -6.06 8.01 1.14
N GLY A 84 -5.00 7.41 1.68
CA GLY A 84 -3.76 7.15 0.94
C GLY A 84 -4.00 6.28 -0.29
N ALA A 85 -4.74 5.18 -0.14
CA ALA A 85 -5.10 4.30 -1.25
C ALA A 85 -5.94 5.01 -2.32
N TYR A 86 -6.89 5.85 -1.91
CA TYR A 86 -7.71 6.66 -2.81
C TYR A 86 -6.86 7.66 -3.61
N LEU A 87 -5.91 8.35 -2.97
CA LEU A 87 -5.00 9.27 -3.65
C LEU A 87 -4.09 8.56 -4.66
N HIS A 88 -3.59 7.36 -4.32
CA HIS A 88 -2.83 6.54 -5.27
C HIS A 88 -3.70 6.08 -6.45
N PHE A 89 -4.96 5.71 -6.19
CA PHE A 89 -5.90 5.36 -7.26
C PHE A 89 -6.16 6.54 -8.20
N CYS A 90 -6.42 7.74 -7.66
CA CYS A 90 -6.57 8.95 -8.46
C CYS A 90 -5.31 9.30 -9.26
N ALA A 91 -4.11 9.04 -8.70
CA ALA A 91 -2.86 9.24 -9.42
C ALA A 91 -2.73 8.30 -10.63
N VAL A 92 -3.10 7.02 -10.47
CA VAL A 92 -3.05 6.05 -11.58
C VAL A 92 -4.12 6.35 -12.64
N ASP A 93 -5.35 6.65 -12.22
CA ASP A 93 -6.45 6.96 -13.13
C ASP A 93 -6.17 8.23 -13.95
N GLY A 94 -5.80 9.32 -13.28
CA GLY A 94 -5.62 10.63 -13.92
C GLY A 94 -4.38 10.74 -14.80
N PHE A 95 -3.28 10.06 -14.46
CA PHE A 95 -1.99 10.28 -15.12
C PHE A 95 -1.47 9.10 -15.94
N LEU A 96 -2.02 7.90 -15.73
CA LEU A 96 -1.59 6.67 -16.40
C LEU A 96 -2.64 6.10 -17.35
N LEU A 97 -3.94 6.32 -17.09
CA LEU A 97 -5.03 5.82 -17.94
C LEU A 97 -5.67 6.89 -18.83
N VAL A 98 -5.67 8.15 -18.39
CA VAL A 98 -6.29 9.28 -19.13
C VAL A 98 -5.27 10.14 -19.88
N GLY A 99 -3.96 10.00 -19.59
CA GLY A 99 -2.85 10.72 -20.23
C GLY A 99 -2.39 10.14 -21.56
#